data_AF-A0AAD6M2Y6-F1
#
_entry.id   AF-A0AAD6M2Y6-F1
#
_cell.length_a   1.000
_cell.length_b   1.000
_cell.length_c   1.000
_cell.angle_alpha   90.00
_cell.angle_beta   90.00
_cell.angle_gamma   90.00
#
_symmetry.space_group_name_H-M   'P 1'
#
loop_
_entity.id
_entity.type
_entity.pdbx_description
1 polymer ?
#
loop_
_entity_poly.entity_id
_entity_poly.type
_entity_poly.pdbx_seq_one_letter_code
_entity_poly.pdbx_strand_id
1 'polypeptide(L)' 'MPQLQYLGIEYCQLLRALPDYVLAAPLQALGIRGCPILRKRYSCRKEEMGEDWQKISHIPKIYLHVW' A
#
# COMPACT_ATOMS: atom_id res chain seq x y z
N MET A 1 -16.38 -6.50 16.48
CA MET A 1 -16.34 -6.60 15.01
C MET A 1 -14.93 -7.00 14.62
N PRO A 2 -14.72 -8.09 13.86
CA PRO A 2 -13.39 -8.44 13.38
C PRO A 2 -12.86 -7.29 12.51
N GLN A 3 -11.58 -6.93 12.73
CA GLN A 3 -10.90 -5.86 12.02
C GLN A 3 -9.72 -6.45 11.25
N LEU A 4 -9.54 -6.03 10.01
CA LEU A 4 -8.42 -6.45 9.20
C LEU A 4 -7.14 -5.79 9.74
N GLN A 5 -6.19 -6.61 10.18
CA GLN A 5 -4.92 -6.13 10.75
C GLN A 5 -3.81 -6.05 9.73
N TYR A 6 -3.83 -6.95 8.74
CA TYR A 6 -2.80 -7.08 7.72
C TYR A 6 -3.43 -7.18 6.33
N LEU A 7 -2.87 -6.45 5.37
CA LEU A 7 -3.21 -6.56 3.96
C LEU A 7 -1.94 -6.84 3.15
N GLY A 8 -1.92 -7.96 2.43
CA GLY A 8 -0.85 -8.33 1.49
C GLY A 8 -1.35 -8.31 0.06
N ILE A 9 -0.57 -7.71 -0.84
CA ILE A 9 -0.85 -7.63 -2.27
C ILE A 9 0.40 -8.07 -3.02
N GLU A 10 0.27 -9.14 -3.79
CA GLU A 10 1.40 -9.80 -4.43
C GLU A 10 1.18 -9.99 -5.93
N TYR A 11 2.20 -9.68 -6.73
CA TYR A 11 2.28 -9.93 -8.18
C TYR A 11 1.16 -9.32 -9.04
N CYS A 12 0.43 -8.34 -8.53
CA CYS A 12 -0.59 -7.63 -9.29
C CYS A 12 0.04 -6.55 -10.19
N GLN A 13 0.44 -6.92 -11.40
CA GLN A 13 1.11 -6.01 -12.35
C GLN A 13 0.22 -4.85 -12.82
N LEU A 14 -1.10 -5.08 -12.91
CA LEU A 14 -2.07 -4.14 -13.48
C LEU A 14 -2.89 -3.39 -12.42
N LEU A 15 -2.74 -3.72 -11.13
CA LEU A 15 -3.52 -3.07 -10.07
C LEU A 15 -3.01 -1.65 -9.86
N ARG A 16 -3.88 -0.68 -10.14
CA ARG A 16 -3.52 0.75 -10.16
C ARG A 16 -3.72 1.44 -8.82
N ALA A 17 -4.76 1.06 -8.08
CA ALA A 17 -5.10 1.67 -6.81
C ALA A 17 -5.87 0.68 -5.93
N LEU A 18 -5.89 0.96 -4.63
CA LEU A 18 -6.77 0.34 -3.67
C LEU A 18 -8.03 1.20 -3.46
N PRO A 19 -9.18 0.57 -3.19
CA PRO A 19 -10.38 1.29 -2.81
C PRO A 19 -10.21 2.07 -1.50
N ASP A 20 -10.86 3.23 -1.39
CA ASP A 20 -10.69 4.11 -0.22
C ASP A 20 -11.09 3.46 1.11
N TYR A 21 -12.08 2.56 1.12
CA TYR A 21 -12.49 1.85 2.34
C TYR A 21 -11.41 0.90 2.87
N VAL A 22 -10.56 0.36 1.98
CA VAL A 22 -9.41 -0.48 2.36
C VAL A 22 -8.33 0.38 2.99
N LEU A 23 -8.13 1.57 2.43
CA LEU A 23 -7.17 2.56 2.91
C LEU A 23 -7.62 3.21 4.23
N ALA A 24 -8.92 3.33 4.47
CA ALA A 24 -9.47 3.86 5.73
C ALA A 24 -9.57 2.81 6.86
N ALA A 25 -9.30 1.54 6.56
CA ALA A 25 -9.33 0.49 7.58
C ALA A 25 -8.16 0.65 8.56
N PRO A 26 -8.34 0.31 9.85
CA PRO A 26 -7.30 0.41 10.88
C PRO A 26 -6.25 -0.71 10.74
N LEU A 27 -5.54 -0.72 9.61
CA LEU A 27 -4.49 -1.68 9.29
C LEU A 27 -3.27 -1.43 10.17
N GLN A 28 -2.72 -2.50 10.75
CA GLN A 28 -1.43 -2.44 11.41
C GLN A 28 -0.28 -2.63 10.42
N ALA A 29 -0.52 -3.33 9.32
CA ALA A 29 0.50 -3.63 8.33
C ALA A 29 -0.02 -3.76 6.90
N LEU A 30 0.73 -3.21 5.94
CA LEU A 30 0.49 -3.27 4.50
C LEU A 30 1.72 -3.82 3.79
N GLY A 31 1.56 -4.90 3.03
CA GLY A 31 2.60 -5.49 2.18
C GLY A 31 2.24 -5.35 0.71
N ILE A 32 3.14 -4.77 -0.08
CA ILE A 32 3.03 -4.68 -1.53
C ILE A 32 4.31 -5.29 -2.13
N ARG A 33 4.16 -6.43 -2.82
CA ARG A 33 5.26 -7.18 -3.43
C ARG A 33 5.01 -7.39 -4.92
N GLY A 34 5.99 -7.07 -5.76
CA GLY A 34 5.89 -7.32 -7.20
C GLY A 34 4.71 -6.61 -7.88
N CYS A 35 4.25 -5.47 -7.34
CA CYS A 35 3.17 -4.66 -7.91
C CYS A 35 3.74 -3.28 -8.30
N PRO A 36 4.30 -3.12 -9.52
CA PRO A 36 5.06 -1.93 -9.89
C PRO A 36 4.22 -0.65 -9.89
N ILE A 37 2.97 -0.70 -10.41
CA ILE A 37 2.07 0.47 -10.46
C ILE A 37 1.69 0.89 -9.04
N LEU A 38 1.20 -0.07 -8.25
CA LEU A 38 0.75 0.18 -6.89
C LEU A 38 1.88 0.70 -5.99
N ARG A 39 3.07 0.11 -6.10
CA ARG A 39 4.24 0.53 -5.33
C ARG A 39 4.67 1.96 -5.66
N LYS A 40 4.68 2.35 -6.95
CA LYS A 40 4.99 3.72 -7.35
C LYS A 40 3.98 4.71 -6.76
N ARG A 41 2.69 4.38 -6.85
CA ARG A 41 1.59 5.22 -6.35
C ARG A 41 1.64 5.43 -4.83
N TYR A 42 2.11 4.44 -4.10
CA TYR A 42 2.21 4.43 -2.63
C TYR A 42 3.66 4.52 -2.11
N SER A 43 4.62 4.97 -2.91
CA SER A 43 6.02 5.11 -2.50
C SER A 43 6.24 6.37 -1.66
N CYS A 44 7.07 6.30 -0.62
CA CYS A 44 7.50 7.48 0.15
C CYS A 44 8.91 7.99 -0.22
N ARG A 45 9.57 7.39 -1.24
CA ARG A 45 10.92 7.82 -1.63
C ARG A 45 10.85 9.22 -2.22
N LYS A 46 11.76 10.10 -1.79
CA LYS A 46 11.82 11.53 -2.14
C LYS A 46 11.84 11.84 -3.65
N GLU A 47 12.30 10.90 -4.48
CA GLU A 47 12.34 11.06 -5.95
C GLU A 47 11.00 10.74 -6.63
N GLU A 48 10.12 10.01 -5.94
CA GLU A 48 8.79 9.59 -6.39
C GLU A 48 7.84 9.60 -5.18
N MET A 49 7.56 10.79 -4.62
CA MET A 49 6.53 10.87 -3.57
C MET A 49 5.21 10.46 -4.23
N GLY A 50 4.78 9.24 -3.93
CA GLY A 50 3.61 8.64 -4.55
C GLY A 50 2.39 9.52 -4.31
N GLU A 51 1.61 9.74 -5.36
CA GLU A 51 0.41 10.61 -5.35
C GLU A 51 -0.50 10.34 -4.15
N ASP A 52 -0.58 9.07 -3.73
CA ASP A 52 -1.47 8.60 -2.67
C ASP A 52 -0.72 8.14 -1.40
N TRP A 53 0.54 8.53 -1.19
CA TRP A 53 1.28 8.16 0.04
C TRP A 53 0.52 8.54 1.32
N GLN A 54 -0.10 9.72 1.34
CA GLN A 54 -0.87 10.19 2.49
C GLN A 54 -2.07 9.29 2.84
N LYS A 55 -2.57 8.51 1.87
CA LYS A 55 -3.65 7.56 2.12
C LYS A 55 -3.22 6.35 2.93
N ILE A 56 -1.92 6.02 2.95
CA ILE A 56 -1.39 4.88 3.69
C ILE A 56 -0.40 5.28 4.79
N SER A 57 -0.01 6.55 4.88
CA SER A 57 1.00 7.05 5.83
C SER A 57 0.62 6.84 7.31
N HIS A 58 -0.66 6.65 7.60
CA HIS A 58 -1.17 6.33 8.93
C HIS A 58 -0.94 4.86 9.33
N ILE A 59 -0.60 3.97 8.39
CA ILE A 59 -0.36 2.55 8.65
C ILE A 59 1.02 2.38 9.31
N PRO A 60 1.12 1.73 10.48
CA PRO A 60 2.38 1.64 11.22
C PRO A 60 3.51 0.88 10.50
N LYS A 61 3.18 -0.17 9.73
CA LYS A 61 4.16 -1.02 9.06
C LYS A 61 3.85 -1.14 7.57
N ILE A 62 4.72 -0.60 6.73
CA ILE A 62 4.54 -0.62 5.27
C ILE A 62 5.76 -1.30 4.64
N TYR A 63 5.50 -2.37 3.89
CA TYR A 63 6.51 -3.19 3.22
C TYR A 63 6.36 -3.06 1.71
N LEU A 64 7.24 -2.28 1.07
CA LEU A 64 7.27 -2.08 -0.38
C LEU A 64 8.45 -2.85 -0.97
N HIS A 65 8.23 -4.09 -1.39
CA HIS A 65 9.30 -4.96 -1.91
C HIS A 65 9.38 -4.89 -3.44
N VAL A 66 10.60 -4.65 -3.93
CA VAL A 66 11.02 -4.98 -5.31
C VAL A 66 11.62 -6.38 -5.27
N TRP A 67 11.49 -7.09 -6.38
CA TRP A 67 12.32 -8.26 -6.65
C TRP A 67 13.80 -7.86 -6.65
#